data_AF-L0K3T5-F1
#
_entry.id   AF-L0K3T5-F1
#
_cell.length_a   1.000
_cell.length_b   1.000
_cell.length_c   1.000
_cell.angle_alpha   90.00
_cell.angle_beta   90.00
_cell.angle_gamma   90.00
#
_symmetry.space_group_name_H-M   'P 1'
#
loop_
_entity.id
_entity.type
_entity.pdbx_description
1 polymer ?
#
loop_
_entity_poly.entity_id
_entity_poly.type
_entity_poly.pdbx_seq_one_letter_code
_entity_poly.pdbx_strand_id
1 'polypeptide(L)'
;MSASDTEGSVIERFGYRLSGIIERWMPNPFLFAILLTYLVFIAGLVLNQTGTIEPPNGNGSVGPVEMIDFWFGGFWGFLDFSMQMVVILMTGFVLAYHPAANNLLVRLAKLPNTPAQAVVLVAGFSMAVAWIHWGFSLILGAIFAREMGKVAHERGINVHYPLLCVAGYMGLGLTWHWGWSGSAPLLLTDETEVGEGTAFAIVPEPVPVTETIIHPYTISLTLLSILFAVAVLYLITPSGERARGITEYIPEDELYETATDGGDPASESNDAATDEMVPAERINNSRVLGGLFALAGVAYVLWILVTDGIEVWDLNTINFAFLMAGILVWTNPSTYRDKFGEASSAAAGIILLFPFFAGIQGMMADSGLAGALAELIIGLSTTETFPVFAWLAAALLNLFVPSGGGQWIVMGPSILEAADQLGVEFGHATMAFAVGEAHTNLLNPFWAIPLLAITRIKAREMFGYAAVMLLALFPFLAIVLYLLPYGMF
;
A
#
# COMPACT_ATOMS: atom_id res chain seq x y z
N MET A 1 18.30 26.95 -13.78
CA MET A 1 19.06 26.53 -12.58
C MET A 1 18.81 27.59 -11.52
N SER A 2 17.88 27.34 -10.60
CA SER A 2 17.64 28.26 -9.47
C SER A 2 18.75 28.06 -8.43
N ALA A 3 19.07 29.11 -7.69
CA ALA A 3 20.17 29.18 -6.72
C ALA A 3 20.12 28.17 -5.54
N SER A 4 19.18 27.22 -5.54
CA SER A 4 19.05 26.13 -4.55
C SER A 4 19.87 24.87 -4.90
N ASP A 5 20.43 24.76 -6.11
CA ASP A 5 21.10 23.53 -6.57
C ASP A 5 22.50 23.30 -5.95
N THR A 6 23.08 24.30 -5.28
CA THR A 6 24.50 24.27 -4.85
C THR A 6 24.74 23.91 -3.38
N GLU A 7 23.74 24.01 -2.50
CA GLU A 7 23.94 23.82 -1.04
C GLU A 7 23.46 22.47 -0.48
N GLY A 8 22.75 21.66 -1.27
CA GLY A 8 22.24 20.35 -0.82
C GLY A 8 23.31 19.26 -0.69
N SER A 9 23.09 18.29 0.20
CA SER A 9 23.93 17.10 0.36
C SER A 9 23.99 16.27 -0.94
N VAL A 10 24.92 15.32 -1.06
CA VAL A 10 24.99 14.42 -2.23
C VAL A 10 23.68 13.65 -2.42
N ILE A 11 23.08 13.19 -1.32
CA ILE A 11 21.79 12.47 -1.30
C ILE A 11 20.67 13.37 -1.82
N GLU A 12 20.65 14.63 -1.38
CA GLU A 12 19.63 15.59 -1.80
C GLU A 12 19.79 15.96 -3.27
N ARG A 13 21.01 16.25 -3.75
CA ARG A 13 21.26 16.51 -5.18
C ARG A 13 20.86 15.34 -6.06
N PHE A 14 21.08 14.11 -5.58
CA PHE A 14 20.58 12.91 -6.25
C PHE A 14 19.04 12.87 -6.25
N GLY A 15 18.41 13.12 -5.10
CA GLY A 15 16.95 13.23 -4.96
C GLY A 15 16.31 14.28 -5.87
N TYR A 16 16.90 15.47 -5.96
CA TYR A 16 16.45 16.53 -6.85
C TYR A 16 16.52 16.12 -8.32
N ARG A 17 17.60 15.45 -8.74
CA ARG A 17 17.73 14.93 -10.10
C ARG A 17 16.69 13.86 -10.38
N LEU A 18 16.52 12.91 -9.45
CA LEU A 18 15.55 11.83 -9.58
C LEU A 18 14.12 12.36 -9.65
N SER A 19 13.74 13.26 -8.74
CA SER A 19 12.43 13.91 -8.76
C SER A 19 12.20 14.72 -10.03
N GLY A 20 13.22 15.46 -10.49
CA GLY A 20 13.13 16.19 -11.75
C GLY A 20 12.94 15.30 -12.99
N ILE A 21 13.44 14.05 -12.95
CA ILE A 21 13.15 13.05 -13.98
C ILE A 21 11.72 12.53 -13.81
N ILE A 22 11.35 12.09 -12.61
CA ILE A 22 10.03 11.53 -12.31
C ILE A 22 8.92 12.54 -12.62
N GLU A 23 8.97 13.75 -12.08
CA GLU A 23 7.96 14.80 -12.32
C GLU A 23 7.84 15.20 -13.79
N ARG A 24 8.92 15.07 -14.57
CA ARG A 24 8.93 15.43 -15.99
C ARG A 24 8.36 14.34 -16.89
N TRP A 25 8.56 13.07 -16.53
CA TRP A 25 8.28 11.93 -17.40
C TRP A 25 7.15 11.04 -16.91
N MET A 26 6.83 11.05 -15.62
CA MET A 26 5.81 10.17 -15.05
C MET A 26 4.42 10.73 -15.37
N PRO A 27 3.62 10.00 -16.16
CA PRO A 27 2.25 10.40 -16.44
C PRO A 27 1.37 10.26 -15.18
N ASN A 28 0.20 10.88 -15.19
CA ASN A 28 -0.84 10.60 -14.20
C ASN A 28 -1.19 9.09 -14.23
N PRO A 29 -1.47 8.43 -13.08
CA PRO A 29 -1.84 7.01 -13.02
C PRO A 29 -2.93 6.56 -14.00
N PHE A 30 -3.92 7.40 -14.27
CA PHE A 30 -4.97 7.08 -15.25
C PHE A 30 -4.44 7.03 -16.68
N LEU A 31 -3.62 8.01 -17.07
CA LEU A 31 -2.94 7.98 -18.36
C LEU A 31 -1.98 6.79 -18.45
N PHE A 32 -1.35 6.42 -17.33
CA PHE A 32 -0.52 5.23 -17.27
C PHE A 32 -1.33 3.95 -17.59
N ALA A 33 -2.49 3.75 -16.96
CA ALA A 33 -3.36 2.60 -17.25
C ALA A 33 -3.77 2.53 -18.74
N ILE A 34 -4.04 3.68 -19.36
CA ILE A 34 -4.30 3.77 -20.82
C ILE A 34 -3.08 3.37 -21.64
N LEU A 35 -1.89 3.90 -21.31
CA LEU A 35 -0.66 3.58 -22.02
C LEU A 35 -0.28 2.10 -21.88
N LEU A 36 -0.47 1.52 -20.69
CA LEU A 36 -0.26 0.10 -20.47
C LEU A 36 -1.28 -0.74 -21.26
N THR A 37 -2.53 -0.31 -21.33
CA THR A 37 -3.54 -0.94 -22.20
C THR A 37 -3.05 -0.99 -23.65
N TYR A 38 -2.58 0.14 -24.20
CA TYR A 38 -2.02 0.14 -25.55
C TYR A 38 -0.77 -0.72 -25.70
N LEU A 39 0.11 -0.73 -24.69
CA LEU A 39 1.32 -1.54 -24.71
C LEU A 39 0.97 -3.04 -24.78
N VAL A 40 0.10 -3.53 -23.90
CA VAL A 40 -0.34 -4.93 -23.85
C VAL A 40 -1.12 -5.29 -25.10
N PHE A 41 -1.97 -4.38 -25.59
CA PHE A 41 -2.68 -4.54 -26.86
C PHE A 41 -1.70 -4.77 -28.03
N ILE A 42 -0.72 -3.89 -28.20
CA ILE A 42 0.27 -3.98 -29.29
C ILE A 42 1.17 -5.21 -29.11
N ALA A 43 1.62 -5.49 -27.89
CA ALA A 43 2.45 -6.64 -27.58
C ALA A 43 1.73 -7.95 -27.92
N GLY A 44 0.46 -8.08 -27.52
CA GLY A 44 -0.37 -9.24 -27.82
C GLY A 44 -0.50 -9.47 -29.32
N LEU A 45 -0.77 -8.41 -30.09
CA LEU A 45 -0.86 -8.50 -31.55
C LEU A 45 0.48 -8.89 -32.21
N VAL A 46 1.57 -8.21 -31.86
CA VAL A 46 2.87 -8.44 -32.50
C VAL A 46 3.41 -9.83 -32.15
N LEU A 47 3.29 -10.26 -30.90
CA LEU A 47 3.78 -11.56 -30.47
C LEU A 47 2.93 -12.71 -31.02
N ASN A 48 1.61 -12.55 -31.15
CA ASN A 48 0.77 -13.53 -31.86
C ASN A 48 1.11 -13.60 -33.35
N GLN A 49 1.29 -12.45 -34.02
CA GLN A 49 1.63 -12.42 -35.45
C GLN A 49 2.99 -13.05 -35.76
N THR A 50 3.94 -12.97 -34.83
CA THR A 50 5.26 -13.59 -34.96
C THR A 50 5.27 -15.07 -34.55
N GLY A 51 4.17 -15.60 -34.02
CA GLY A 51 4.08 -16.96 -33.47
C GLY A 51 4.88 -17.16 -32.20
N THR A 52 5.21 -16.08 -31.48
CA THR A 52 5.93 -16.14 -30.19
C THR A 52 5.00 -16.58 -29.06
N ILE A 53 3.72 -16.21 -29.17
CA ILE A 53 2.65 -16.62 -28.24
C ILE A 53 1.46 -17.12 -29.05
N GLU A 54 0.66 -17.99 -28.43
CA GLU A 54 -0.60 -18.49 -28.98
C GLU A 54 -1.69 -18.39 -27.92
N PRO A 55 -2.95 -18.09 -28.29
CA PRO A 55 -4.04 -18.03 -27.34
C PRO A 55 -4.29 -19.42 -26.73
N PRO A 56 -4.53 -19.54 -25.41
CA PRO A 56 -4.66 -20.84 -24.72
C PRO A 56 -5.72 -21.76 -25.31
N ASN A 57 -6.80 -21.18 -25.87
CA ASN A 57 -7.91 -21.92 -26.45
C ASN A 57 -7.67 -22.38 -27.89
N GLY A 58 -6.48 -22.18 -28.46
CA GLY A 58 -6.07 -22.70 -29.78
C GLY A 58 -6.75 -22.07 -31.00
N ASN A 59 -7.55 -21.01 -30.81
CA ASN A 59 -8.32 -20.38 -31.87
C ASN A 59 -7.50 -19.34 -32.65
N GLY A 60 -6.66 -19.81 -33.58
CA GLY A 60 -6.11 -18.98 -34.67
C GLY A 60 -5.25 -17.79 -34.24
N SER A 61 -4.95 -16.90 -35.21
CA SER A 61 -4.14 -15.70 -34.98
C SER A 61 -4.96 -14.61 -34.30
N VAL A 62 -4.50 -14.11 -33.15
CA VAL A 62 -5.17 -13.02 -32.42
C VAL A 62 -5.10 -11.70 -33.21
N GLY A 63 -6.26 -11.19 -33.60
CA GLY A 63 -6.44 -9.92 -34.32
C GLY A 63 -6.78 -8.72 -33.43
N PRO A 64 -6.77 -7.48 -33.97
CA PRO A 64 -7.08 -6.27 -33.20
C PRO A 64 -8.45 -6.26 -32.52
N VAL A 65 -9.46 -6.84 -33.17
CA VAL A 65 -10.83 -6.91 -32.62
C VAL A 65 -10.89 -7.88 -31.44
N GLU A 66 -10.20 -9.02 -31.53
CA GLU A 66 -10.13 -10.01 -30.46
C GLU A 66 -9.41 -9.46 -29.24
N MET A 67 -8.31 -8.72 -29.42
CA MET A 67 -7.66 -8.02 -28.29
C MET A 67 -8.59 -7.01 -27.60
N ILE A 68 -9.46 -6.32 -28.33
CA ILE A 68 -10.49 -5.44 -27.73
C ILE A 68 -11.52 -6.28 -26.97
N ASP A 69 -11.93 -7.41 -27.53
CA ASP A 69 -12.90 -8.32 -26.91
C ASP A 69 -12.34 -8.91 -25.60
N PHE A 70 -11.08 -9.36 -25.59
CA PHE A 70 -10.37 -9.79 -24.38
C PHE A 70 -10.30 -8.68 -23.34
N TRP A 71 -10.00 -7.44 -23.76
CA TRP A 71 -9.98 -6.30 -22.86
C TRP A 71 -11.35 -6.04 -22.24
N PHE A 72 -12.42 -6.07 -23.04
CA PHE A 72 -13.78 -5.85 -22.55
C PHE A 72 -14.25 -7.01 -21.66
N GLY A 73 -13.94 -8.26 -22.03
CA GLY A 73 -14.26 -9.45 -21.26
C GLY A 73 -13.64 -9.44 -19.87
N GLY A 74 -12.38 -9.00 -19.76
CA GLY A 74 -11.72 -8.81 -18.46
C GLY A 74 -12.15 -7.58 -17.68
N PHE A 75 -12.65 -6.52 -18.34
CA PHE A 75 -12.83 -5.18 -17.75
C PHE A 75 -13.67 -5.15 -16.45
N TRP A 76 -14.62 -6.07 -16.31
CA TRP A 76 -15.52 -6.15 -15.16
C TRP A 76 -15.20 -7.27 -14.18
N GLY A 77 -14.14 -8.06 -14.43
CA GLY A 77 -13.84 -9.29 -13.71
C GLY A 77 -13.48 -9.12 -12.23
N PHE A 78 -13.04 -7.93 -11.82
CA PHE A 78 -12.54 -7.66 -10.45
C PHE A 78 -13.31 -6.55 -9.72
N LEU A 79 -14.60 -6.38 -10.01
CA LEU A 79 -15.41 -5.34 -9.36
C LEU A 79 -15.50 -5.54 -7.84
N ASP A 80 -15.66 -6.78 -7.38
CA ASP A 80 -15.77 -7.10 -5.96
C ASP A 80 -14.45 -6.80 -5.23
N PHE A 81 -13.33 -7.28 -5.77
CA PHE A 81 -11.99 -6.94 -5.28
C PHE A 81 -11.72 -5.42 -5.29
N SER A 82 -12.17 -4.71 -6.33
CA SER A 82 -12.05 -3.24 -6.39
C SER A 82 -12.79 -2.57 -5.23
N MET A 83 -14.01 -3.01 -4.96
CA MET A 83 -14.81 -2.47 -3.85
C MET A 83 -14.19 -2.80 -2.50
N GLN A 84 -13.63 -4.00 -2.34
CA GLN A 84 -12.88 -4.36 -1.13
C GLN A 84 -11.70 -3.42 -0.90
N MET A 85 -10.93 -3.05 -1.93
CA MET A 85 -9.82 -2.08 -1.79
C MET A 85 -10.31 -0.66 -1.47
N VAL A 86 -11.44 -0.25 -2.02
CA VAL A 86 -12.08 1.03 -1.69
C VAL A 86 -12.44 1.08 -0.20
N VAL A 87 -13.10 0.04 0.30
CA VAL A 87 -13.51 -0.03 1.71
C VAL A 87 -12.28 -0.02 2.61
N ILE A 88 -11.22 -0.79 2.30
CA ILE A 88 -9.98 -0.80 3.08
C ILE A 88 -9.45 0.63 3.24
N LEU A 89 -9.24 1.34 2.13
CA LEU A 89 -8.70 2.70 2.18
C LEU A 89 -9.59 3.64 3.00
N MET A 90 -10.91 3.59 2.78
CA MET A 90 -11.85 4.47 3.45
C MET A 90 -11.94 4.19 4.95
N THR A 91 -12.03 2.94 5.38
CA THR A 91 -12.09 2.59 6.81
C THR A 91 -10.78 2.93 7.52
N GLY A 92 -9.64 2.73 6.86
CA GLY A 92 -8.34 3.17 7.36
C GLY A 92 -8.27 4.68 7.56
N PHE A 93 -8.75 5.47 6.58
CA PHE A 93 -8.79 6.92 6.67
C PHE A 93 -9.65 7.41 7.84
N VAL A 94 -10.87 6.88 7.98
CA VAL A 94 -11.80 7.30 9.04
C VAL A 94 -11.24 7.06 10.45
N LEU A 95 -10.50 5.97 10.65
CA LEU A 95 -9.84 5.68 11.92
C LEU A 95 -8.61 6.58 12.16
N ALA A 96 -7.84 6.89 11.11
CA ALA A 96 -6.64 7.71 11.21
C ALA A 96 -6.93 9.13 11.72
N TYR A 97 -8.05 9.71 11.30
CA TYR A 97 -8.45 11.06 11.67
C TYR A 97 -9.18 11.17 13.02
N HIS A 98 -9.36 10.06 13.73
CA HIS A 98 -10.01 10.14 15.05
C HIS A 98 -9.09 10.82 16.09
N PRO A 99 -9.60 11.72 16.94
CA PRO A 99 -8.78 12.45 17.92
C PRO A 99 -7.91 11.57 18.83
N ALA A 100 -8.38 10.37 19.16
CA ALA A 100 -7.62 9.42 19.97
C ALA A 100 -6.32 8.94 19.28
N ALA A 101 -6.32 8.81 17.96
CA ALA A 101 -5.14 8.44 17.20
C ALA A 101 -4.09 9.56 17.27
N ASN A 102 -4.49 10.80 17.01
CA ASN A 102 -3.59 11.95 17.14
C ASN A 102 -3.00 12.09 18.56
N ASN A 103 -3.84 11.92 19.59
CA ASN A 103 -3.39 11.94 20.99
C ASN A 103 -2.34 10.87 21.31
N LEU A 104 -2.45 9.68 20.71
CA LEU A 104 -1.44 8.63 20.83
C LEU A 104 -0.13 9.06 20.15
N LEU A 105 -0.19 9.59 18.93
CA LEU A 105 0.99 10.04 18.19
C LEU A 105 1.75 11.14 18.92
N VAL A 106 1.06 12.14 19.46
CA VAL A 106 1.67 13.23 20.26
C VAL A 106 2.35 12.68 21.52
N ARG A 107 1.79 11.64 22.15
CA ARG A 107 2.44 10.98 23.31
C ARG A 107 3.70 10.24 22.89
N LEU A 108 3.64 9.49 21.79
CA LEU A 108 4.79 8.76 21.25
C LEU A 108 5.90 9.72 20.79
N ALA A 109 5.54 10.88 20.22
CA ALA A 109 6.46 11.91 19.78
C ALA A 109 7.35 12.47 20.90
N LYS A 110 6.94 12.34 22.16
CA LYS A 110 7.70 12.80 23.32
C LYS A 110 8.75 11.81 23.81
N LEU A 111 8.76 10.57 23.32
CA LEU A 111 9.69 9.52 23.77
C LEU A 111 11.15 9.74 23.29
N PRO A 112 11.41 10.12 22.02
CA PRO A 112 12.77 10.27 21.52
C PRO A 112 13.54 11.41 22.17
N ASN A 113 14.85 11.23 22.34
CA ASN A 113 15.76 12.26 22.85
C ASN A 113 16.83 12.68 21.83
N THR A 114 16.93 11.98 20.70
CA THR A 114 17.90 12.27 19.65
C THR A 114 17.23 12.27 18.27
N PRO A 115 17.83 12.94 17.26
CA PRO A 115 17.29 12.96 15.91
C PRO A 115 17.05 11.56 15.32
N ALA A 116 18.02 10.66 15.48
CA ALA A 116 17.92 9.30 14.97
C ALA A 116 16.82 8.50 15.66
N GLN A 117 16.65 8.66 16.99
CA GLN A 117 15.54 8.03 17.73
C GLN A 117 14.18 8.49 17.23
N ALA A 118 14.02 9.77 16.87
CA ALA A 118 12.78 10.31 16.32
C ALA A 118 12.45 9.67 14.97
N VAL A 119 13.42 9.62 14.06
CA VAL A 119 13.27 9.00 12.74
C VAL A 119 12.93 7.52 12.86
N VAL A 120 13.67 6.74 13.65
CA VAL A 120 13.42 5.29 13.74
C VAL A 120 12.10 4.95 14.44
N LEU A 121 11.65 5.78 15.39
CA LEU A 121 10.36 5.56 16.04
C LEU A 121 9.21 5.77 15.05
N VAL A 122 9.27 6.84 14.25
CA VAL A 122 8.26 7.09 13.21
C VAL A 122 8.28 5.98 12.16
N ALA A 123 9.46 5.52 11.73
CA ALA A 123 9.59 4.45 10.74
C ALA A 123 9.07 3.11 11.24
N GLY A 124 9.49 2.69 12.44
CA GLY A 124 9.03 1.46 13.05
C GLY A 124 7.52 1.46 13.27
N PHE A 125 6.97 2.60 13.71
CA PHE A 125 5.52 2.77 13.84
C PHE A 125 4.80 2.66 12.49
N SER A 126 5.25 3.40 11.47
CA SER A 126 4.67 3.36 10.12
C SER A 126 4.67 1.94 9.55
N MET A 127 5.79 1.22 9.65
CA MET A 127 5.88 -0.16 9.19
C MET A 127 4.98 -1.13 9.98
N ALA A 128 4.93 -0.99 11.31
CA ALA A 128 4.05 -1.82 12.12
C ALA A 128 2.56 -1.58 11.82
N VAL A 129 2.16 -0.33 11.63
CA VAL A 129 0.78 0.02 11.28
C VAL A 129 0.45 -0.43 9.86
N ALA A 130 1.37 -0.29 8.89
CA ALA A 130 1.14 -0.76 7.52
C ALA A 130 0.97 -2.28 7.44
N TRP A 131 1.71 -3.03 8.25
CA TRP A 131 1.54 -4.48 8.36
C TRP A 131 0.16 -4.88 8.94
N ILE A 132 -0.48 -4.01 9.72
CA ILE A 132 -1.86 -4.23 10.18
C ILE A 132 -2.85 -3.78 9.12
N HIS A 133 -2.71 -2.54 8.65
CA HIS A 133 -3.63 -1.92 7.72
C HIS A 133 -2.97 -0.79 6.93
N TRP A 134 -2.82 -0.97 5.61
CA TRP A 134 -2.08 -0.03 4.77
C TRP A 134 -2.76 1.34 4.61
N GLY A 135 -4.09 1.38 4.42
CA GLY A 135 -4.82 2.64 4.30
C GLY A 135 -4.73 3.52 5.56
N PHE A 136 -4.73 2.89 6.74
CA PHE A 136 -4.55 3.53 8.03
C PHE A 136 -3.13 4.07 8.21
N SER A 137 -2.11 3.28 7.83
CA SER A 137 -0.70 3.68 7.91
C SER A 137 -0.36 4.86 7.00
N LEU A 138 -0.96 4.92 5.81
CA LEU A 138 -0.69 5.99 4.84
C LEU A 138 -0.92 7.38 5.45
N ILE A 139 -2.00 7.50 6.23
CA ILE A 139 -2.38 8.75 6.89
C ILE A 139 -1.63 8.91 8.22
N LEU A 140 -1.65 7.88 9.09
CA LEU A 140 -1.02 8.01 10.41
C LEU A 140 0.49 8.20 10.34
N GLY A 141 1.17 7.59 9.38
CA GLY A 141 2.61 7.80 9.19
C GLY A 141 2.95 9.25 8.86
N ALA A 142 2.12 9.91 8.04
CA ALA A 142 2.27 11.30 7.69
C ALA A 142 1.97 12.25 8.87
N ILE A 143 0.87 12.00 9.59
CA ILE A 143 0.52 12.76 10.80
C ILE A 143 1.63 12.59 11.85
N PHE A 144 2.13 11.37 12.04
CA PHE A 144 3.17 11.12 13.03
C PHE A 144 4.49 11.79 12.68
N ALA A 145 4.88 11.82 11.40
CA ALA A 145 6.05 12.57 10.95
C ALA A 145 5.89 14.08 11.24
N ARG A 146 4.73 14.67 10.95
CA ARG A 146 4.43 16.08 11.25
C ARG A 146 4.49 16.37 12.75
N GLU A 147 3.77 15.58 13.56
CA GLU A 147 3.72 15.78 15.02
C GLU A 147 5.07 15.52 15.70
N MET A 148 5.84 14.53 15.22
CA MET A 148 7.21 14.33 15.68
C MET A 148 8.10 15.52 15.33
N GLY A 149 7.95 16.11 14.14
CA GLY A 149 8.67 17.32 13.75
C GLY A 149 8.35 18.51 14.65
N LYS A 150 7.07 18.72 14.98
CA LYS A 150 6.60 19.74 15.94
C LYS A 150 7.20 19.55 17.32
N VAL A 151 7.04 18.36 17.91
CA VAL A 151 7.57 18.06 19.26
C VAL A 151 9.10 18.13 19.30
N ALA A 152 9.78 17.68 18.25
CA ALA A 152 11.23 17.82 18.14
C ALA A 152 11.67 19.29 18.14
N HIS A 153 10.97 20.14 17.39
CA HIS A 153 11.23 21.58 17.36
C HIS A 153 11.02 22.24 18.74
N GLU A 154 9.89 21.98 19.41
CA GLU A 154 9.59 22.48 20.77
C GLU A 154 10.69 22.10 21.78
N ARG A 155 11.28 20.91 21.61
CA ARG A 155 12.31 20.37 22.51
C ARG A 155 13.74 20.71 22.09
N GLY A 156 13.93 21.49 21.02
CA GLY A 156 15.25 21.85 20.49
C GLY A 156 16.03 20.65 19.93
N ILE A 157 15.33 19.61 19.47
CA ILE A 157 15.93 18.45 18.80
C ILE A 157 15.99 18.72 17.30
N ASN A 158 17.20 18.90 16.76
CA ASN A 158 17.42 19.16 15.34
C ASN A 158 17.20 17.88 14.49
N VAL A 159 15.94 17.49 14.29
CA VAL A 159 15.52 16.39 13.42
C VAL A 159 15.46 16.87 11.97
N HIS A 160 16.04 16.08 11.05
CA HIS A 160 15.92 16.36 9.63
C HIS A 160 14.53 15.98 9.10
N TYR A 161 13.69 16.98 8.88
CA TYR A 161 12.26 16.80 8.60
C TYR A 161 11.96 15.99 7.31
N PRO A 162 12.66 16.16 6.17
CA PRO A 162 12.44 15.32 5.00
C PRO A 162 12.68 13.82 5.24
N LEU A 163 13.71 13.46 5.99
CA LEU A 163 13.97 12.07 6.34
C LEU A 163 12.92 11.54 7.33
N LEU A 164 12.43 12.38 8.23
CA LEU A 164 11.31 12.05 9.11
C LEU A 164 10.02 11.75 8.31
N CYS A 165 9.80 12.47 7.21
CA CYS A 165 8.69 12.20 6.30
C CYS A 165 8.90 10.89 5.54
N VAL A 166 10.13 10.56 5.11
CA VAL A 166 10.45 9.22 4.56
C VAL A 166 10.17 8.13 5.60
N ALA A 167 10.54 8.35 6.86
CA ALA A 167 10.21 7.43 7.95
C ALA A 167 8.69 7.22 8.07
N GLY A 168 7.89 8.30 7.99
CA GLY A 168 6.42 8.21 7.96
C GLY A 168 5.88 7.42 6.77
N TYR A 169 6.63 7.37 5.65
CA TYR A 169 6.26 6.67 4.43
C TYR A 169 6.73 5.20 4.36
N MET A 170 7.63 4.77 5.25
CA MET A 170 8.23 3.43 5.20
C MET A 170 7.22 2.28 5.28
N GLY A 171 6.04 2.49 5.88
CA GLY A 171 4.97 1.52 5.85
C GLY A 171 4.59 1.09 4.44
N LEU A 172 4.31 2.06 3.57
CA LEU A 172 4.01 1.84 2.15
C LEU A 172 5.25 1.42 1.36
N GLY A 173 6.43 1.87 1.77
CA GLY A 173 7.68 1.54 1.10
C GLY A 173 8.28 0.17 1.44
N LEU A 174 7.67 -0.59 2.37
CA LEU A 174 8.25 -1.87 2.78
C LEU A 174 7.24 -2.93 3.22
N THR A 175 6.23 -2.62 4.05
CA THR A 175 5.50 -3.68 4.82
C THR A 175 4.02 -3.79 4.52
N TRP A 176 3.44 -2.83 3.79
CA TRP A 176 2.00 -2.71 3.58
C TRP A 176 1.36 -3.92 2.90
N HIS A 177 2.06 -4.53 1.93
CA HIS A 177 1.54 -5.65 1.14
C HIS A 177 1.79 -7.01 1.81
N TRP A 178 2.53 -7.03 2.92
CA TRP A 178 3.00 -8.27 3.58
C TRP A 178 2.14 -8.65 4.79
N GLY A 179 1.16 -7.82 5.09
CA GLY A 179 0.42 -7.84 6.33
C GLY A 179 -1.05 -8.15 6.18
N TRP A 180 -1.80 -7.93 7.25
CA TRP A 180 -3.21 -8.30 7.42
C TRP A 180 -4.18 -7.63 6.46
N SER A 181 -3.72 -6.62 5.71
CA SER A 181 -4.49 -5.93 4.67
C SER A 181 -3.88 -6.08 3.26
N GLY A 182 -2.91 -6.99 3.10
CA GLY A 182 -2.18 -7.17 1.85
C GLY A 182 -3.09 -7.68 0.73
N SER A 183 -3.20 -6.92 -0.36
CA SER A 183 -4.17 -7.20 -1.43
C SER A 183 -3.92 -8.51 -2.15
N ALA A 184 -2.65 -8.90 -2.34
CA ALA A 184 -2.28 -10.11 -3.07
C ALA A 184 -2.50 -11.38 -2.23
N PRO A 185 -1.95 -11.49 -1.00
CA PRO A 185 -2.17 -12.68 -0.19
C PRO A 185 -3.64 -12.89 0.18
N LEU A 186 -4.40 -11.82 0.44
CA LEU A 186 -5.80 -11.97 0.83
C LEU A 186 -6.75 -12.22 -0.36
N LEU A 187 -6.39 -11.82 -1.59
CA LEU A 187 -7.20 -12.20 -2.75
C LEU A 187 -7.19 -13.72 -2.95
N LEU A 188 -6.05 -14.38 -2.71
CA LEU A 188 -5.96 -15.84 -2.82
C LEU A 188 -6.66 -16.60 -1.69
N THR A 189 -7.13 -15.93 -0.64
CA THR A 189 -7.96 -16.57 0.41
C THR A 189 -9.41 -16.71 -0.02
N ASP A 190 -9.83 -16.03 -1.10
CA ASP A 190 -11.21 -16.02 -1.58
C ASP A 190 -11.45 -17.20 -2.53
N GLU A 191 -12.36 -18.10 -2.14
CA GLU A 191 -12.75 -19.28 -2.94
C GLU A 191 -13.39 -18.93 -4.29
N THR A 192 -13.90 -17.69 -4.43
CA THR A 192 -14.52 -17.22 -5.68
C THR A 192 -13.49 -16.70 -6.70
N GLU A 193 -12.26 -16.47 -6.24
CA GLU A 193 -11.18 -15.87 -7.03
C GLU A 193 -10.14 -16.90 -7.48
N VAL A 194 -10.16 -18.12 -6.92
CA VAL A 194 -9.25 -19.23 -7.27
C VAL A 194 -9.98 -20.42 -7.89
N GLY A 195 -9.25 -21.32 -8.53
CA GLY A 195 -9.80 -22.53 -9.15
C GLY A 195 -10.33 -22.34 -10.57
N GLU A 196 -10.82 -23.44 -11.16
CA GLU A 196 -11.18 -23.51 -12.57
C GLU A 196 -12.17 -22.41 -12.98
N GLY A 197 -11.86 -21.68 -14.06
CA GLY A 197 -12.70 -20.62 -14.60
C GLY A 197 -12.48 -19.23 -14.00
N THR A 198 -11.54 -19.10 -13.05
CA THR A 198 -11.12 -17.80 -12.49
C THR A 198 -9.82 -17.31 -13.14
N ALA A 199 -9.43 -16.07 -12.86
CA ALA A 199 -8.13 -15.53 -13.29
C ALA A 199 -6.94 -16.24 -12.63
N PHE A 200 -7.15 -16.93 -11.50
CA PHE A 200 -6.13 -17.66 -10.76
C PHE A 200 -6.35 -19.18 -10.85
N ALA A 201 -6.79 -19.68 -12.00
CA ALA A 201 -7.16 -21.09 -12.21
C ALA A 201 -6.06 -22.13 -11.91
N ILE A 202 -4.79 -21.72 -11.89
CA ILE A 202 -3.67 -22.60 -11.51
C ILE A 202 -3.65 -22.94 -10.01
N VAL A 203 -4.30 -22.10 -9.19
CA VAL A 203 -4.42 -22.28 -7.74
C VAL A 203 -5.69 -23.11 -7.47
N PRO A 204 -5.57 -24.39 -7.05
CA PRO A 204 -6.72 -25.30 -6.98
C PRO A 204 -7.63 -25.06 -5.78
N GLU A 205 -7.08 -24.54 -4.67
CA GLU A 205 -7.76 -24.26 -3.42
C GLU A 205 -7.27 -22.93 -2.85
N PRO A 206 -8.07 -22.21 -2.04
CA PRO A 206 -7.65 -20.96 -1.41
C PRO A 206 -6.35 -21.12 -0.63
N VAL A 207 -5.46 -20.14 -0.74
CA VAL A 207 -4.18 -20.10 -0.02
C VAL A 207 -4.39 -19.35 1.29
N PRO A 208 -4.46 -20.04 2.45
CA PRO A 208 -4.76 -19.38 3.72
C PRO A 208 -3.62 -18.45 4.17
N VAL A 209 -3.94 -17.54 5.09
CA VAL A 209 -2.95 -16.60 5.65
C VAL A 209 -1.79 -17.29 6.38
N THR A 210 -1.98 -18.54 6.79
CA THR A 210 -0.94 -19.42 7.38
C THR A 210 0.18 -19.76 6.41
N GLU A 211 -0.08 -19.76 5.10
CA GLU A 211 0.91 -19.98 4.05
C GLU A 211 1.49 -18.67 3.51
N THR A 212 0.87 -17.53 3.84
CA THR A 212 1.32 -16.21 3.37
C THR A 212 1.73 -15.31 4.54
N ILE A 213 0.80 -14.56 5.12
CA ILE A 213 1.05 -13.45 6.05
C ILE A 213 1.68 -13.91 7.37
N ILE A 214 1.15 -14.96 7.99
CA ILE A 214 1.63 -15.46 9.29
C ILE A 214 2.58 -16.65 9.17
N HIS A 215 2.91 -17.05 7.94
CA HIS A 215 3.92 -18.06 7.70
C HIS A 215 5.24 -17.61 8.36
N PRO A 216 5.98 -18.48 9.07
CA PRO A 216 7.20 -18.08 9.78
C PRO A 216 8.27 -17.46 8.88
N TYR A 217 8.31 -17.85 7.59
CA TYR A 217 9.09 -17.16 6.55
C TYR A 217 8.75 -15.67 6.49
N THR A 218 7.46 -15.33 6.31
CA THR A 218 7.00 -13.94 6.13
C THR A 218 7.16 -13.13 7.41
N ILE A 219 6.90 -13.72 8.56
CA ILE A 219 7.13 -13.06 9.85
C ILE A 219 8.62 -12.74 10.02
N SER A 220 9.50 -13.71 9.74
CA SER A 220 10.95 -13.52 9.81
C SER A 220 11.43 -12.46 8.82
N LEU A 221 10.96 -12.52 7.57
CA LEU A 221 11.24 -11.55 6.51
C LEU A 221 10.81 -10.13 6.94
N THR A 222 9.60 -9.99 7.48
CA THR A 222 9.05 -8.72 7.95
C THR A 222 9.89 -8.14 9.08
N LEU A 223 10.19 -8.95 10.11
CA LEU A 223 11.00 -8.51 11.26
C LEU A 223 12.42 -8.13 10.85
N LEU A 224 13.09 -8.96 10.05
CA LEU A 224 14.45 -8.66 9.55
C LEU A 224 14.46 -7.38 8.71
N SER A 225 13.45 -7.19 7.86
CA SER A 225 13.34 -5.99 6.99
C SER A 225 13.08 -4.72 7.79
N ILE A 226 12.21 -4.76 8.80
CA ILE A 226 11.98 -3.64 9.72
C ILE A 226 13.27 -3.29 10.47
N LEU A 227 13.97 -4.28 11.01
CA LEU A 227 15.24 -4.05 11.74
C LEU A 227 16.31 -3.44 10.83
N PHE A 228 16.43 -3.95 9.60
CA PHE A 228 17.36 -3.42 8.62
C PHE A 228 17.03 -1.98 8.23
N ALA A 229 15.76 -1.70 7.89
CA ALA A 229 15.31 -0.35 7.53
C ALA A 229 15.53 0.64 8.68
N VAL A 230 15.21 0.25 9.92
CA VAL A 230 15.47 1.04 11.13
C VAL A 230 16.96 1.32 11.29
N ALA A 231 17.82 0.31 11.11
CA ALA A 231 19.27 0.48 11.21
C ALA A 231 19.81 1.44 10.14
N VAL A 232 19.35 1.30 8.88
CA VAL A 232 19.74 2.20 7.79
C VAL A 232 19.29 3.63 8.09
N LEU A 233 18.02 3.85 8.48
CA LEU A 233 17.51 5.17 8.83
C LEU A 233 18.29 5.80 9.99
N TYR A 234 18.61 5.03 11.02
CA TYR A 234 19.43 5.48 12.13
C TYR A 234 20.79 5.99 11.65
N LEU A 235 21.45 5.24 10.76
CA LEU A 235 22.79 5.55 10.26
C LEU A 235 22.81 6.73 9.27
N ILE A 236 21.78 6.87 8.43
CA ILE A 236 21.72 7.97 7.45
C ILE A 236 21.15 9.27 8.02
N THR A 237 20.61 9.25 9.24
CA THR A 237 20.01 10.44 9.88
C THR A 237 21.03 11.57 9.99
N PRO A 238 20.82 12.71 9.30
CA PRO A 238 21.66 13.88 9.47
C PRO A 238 21.51 14.46 10.88
N SER A 239 22.61 14.98 11.42
CA SER A 239 22.63 15.66 12.72
C SER A 239 23.41 16.96 12.64
N GLY A 240 23.15 17.87 13.60
CA GLY A 240 23.82 19.17 13.69
C GLY A 240 23.35 20.13 12.59
N GLU A 241 24.28 20.92 12.04
CA GLU A 241 24.00 21.96 11.03
C GLU A 241 23.45 21.42 9.70
N ARG A 242 23.56 20.11 9.47
CA ARG A 242 22.98 19.45 8.27
C ARG A 242 21.49 19.10 8.43
N ALA A 243 20.96 19.17 9.65
CA ALA A 243 19.56 18.86 9.91
C ALA A 243 18.69 20.07 9.58
N ARG A 244 17.80 19.87 8.60
CA ARG A 244 16.76 20.84 8.26
C ARG A 244 15.49 20.61 9.07
N GLY A 245 15.11 21.60 9.88
CA GLY A 245 13.97 21.51 10.81
C GLY A 245 12.62 21.69 10.11
N ILE A 246 11.53 21.40 10.83
CA ILE A 246 10.16 21.55 10.30
C ILE A 246 9.83 23.00 9.91
N THR A 247 10.41 23.99 10.60
CA THR A 247 10.17 25.42 10.37
C THR A 247 10.71 25.95 9.04
N GLU A 248 11.53 25.16 8.33
CA GLU A 248 11.94 25.48 6.96
C GLU A 248 10.85 25.16 5.93
N TYR A 249 9.85 24.37 6.31
CA TYR A 249 8.77 23.88 5.44
C TYR A 249 7.40 24.40 5.86
N ILE A 250 7.19 24.56 7.16
CA ILE A 250 5.94 25.04 7.75
C ILE A 250 6.28 26.24 8.64
N PRO A 251 5.74 27.44 8.36
CA PRO A 251 5.93 28.62 9.20
C PRO A 251 5.55 28.35 10.67
N GLU A 252 6.26 28.94 11.62
CA GLU A 252 6.11 28.65 13.05
C GLU A 252 4.71 29.01 13.59
N ASP A 253 4.11 30.07 13.05
CA ASP A 253 2.73 30.46 13.31
C ASP A 253 1.72 29.41 12.83
N GLU A 254 2.00 28.73 11.71
CA GLU A 254 1.15 27.67 11.15
C GLU A 254 1.37 26.27 11.78
N LEU A 255 2.43 26.07 12.57
CA LEU A 255 2.72 24.78 13.23
C LEU A 255 1.64 24.40 14.25
N TYR A 256 1.08 25.40 14.91
CA TYR A 256 0.12 25.27 16.00
C TYR A 256 -1.28 25.78 15.62
N GLU A 257 -1.42 26.39 14.45
CA GLU A 257 -2.75 26.60 13.89
C GLU A 257 -3.47 25.27 13.74
N THR A 258 -4.73 25.26 14.15
CA THR A 258 -5.66 24.13 14.18
C THR A 258 -6.05 23.68 12.76
N ALA A 259 -5.10 23.62 11.84
CA ALA A 259 -5.28 22.98 10.55
C ALA A 259 -5.38 21.46 10.81
N THR A 260 -6.63 21.00 10.88
CA THR A 260 -7.25 19.91 10.11
C THR A 260 -6.56 18.55 9.97
N ASP A 261 -5.47 18.27 10.67
CA ASP A 261 -4.64 17.12 10.33
C ASP A 261 -4.89 15.91 11.23
N GLY A 262 -5.80 15.99 12.20
CA GLY A 262 -6.02 14.92 13.17
C GLY A 262 -7.37 14.91 13.88
N GLY A 263 -8.40 15.50 13.25
CA GLY A 263 -9.77 15.56 13.78
C GLY A 263 -9.84 16.27 15.13
N ASP A 264 -10.13 17.56 15.13
CA ASP A 264 -10.42 18.26 16.37
C ASP A 264 -11.84 17.88 16.85
N PRO A 265 -12.02 17.35 18.07
CA PRO A 265 -13.37 17.18 18.63
C PRO A 265 -14.10 18.53 18.83
N ALA A 266 -13.41 19.66 18.77
CA ALA A 266 -13.99 20.98 19.04
C ALA A 266 -14.77 21.60 17.86
N SER A 267 -14.62 21.13 16.62
CA SER A 267 -15.25 21.81 15.46
C SER A 267 -16.69 21.35 15.12
N GLU A 268 -17.25 20.36 15.80
CA GLU A 268 -18.62 19.86 15.51
C GLU A 268 -19.56 19.83 16.73
N SER A 269 -19.27 20.63 17.77
CA SER A 269 -20.18 20.72 18.94
C SER A 269 -20.91 22.05 19.10
N ASN A 270 -20.88 22.95 18.09
CA ASN A 270 -21.47 24.28 18.24
C ASN A 270 -22.72 24.61 17.42
N ASP A 271 -23.36 23.67 16.72
CA ASP A 271 -24.69 23.88 16.12
C ASP A 271 -25.68 22.77 16.49
N ALA A 272 -26.00 22.64 17.78
CA ALA A 272 -27.31 22.17 18.26
C ALA A 272 -27.47 22.36 19.78
N ALA A 273 -27.00 23.47 20.33
CA ALA A 273 -27.63 23.99 21.53
C ALA A 273 -28.83 24.81 21.06
N THR A 274 -30.03 24.30 21.36
CA THR A 274 -31.36 24.93 21.29
C THR A 274 -32.18 24.84 19.99
N ASP A 275 -32.54 23.62 19.57
CA ASP A 275 -33.89 23.35 19.04
C ASP A 275 -34.29 21.88 19.31
N GLU A 276 -35.59 21.58 19.43
CA GLU A 276 -36.05 20.21 19.69
C GLU A 276 -35.64 19.28 18.54
N MET A 277 -34.53 18.53 18.69
CA MET A 277 -34.11 17.52 17.71
C MET A 277 -35.28 16.61 17.37
N VAL A 278 -35.64 16.57 16.09
CA VAL A 278 -36.73 15.73 15.59
C VAL A 278 -36.39 14.25 15.82
N PRO A 279 -37.39 13.36 15.96
CA PRO A 279 -37.13 11.95 16.29
C PRO A 279 -36.12 11.25 15.37
N ALA A 280 -36.13 11.55 14.08
CA ALA A 280 -35.17 11.00 13.12
C ALA A 280 -33.71 11.42 13.43
N GLU A 281 -33.51 12.67 13.82
CA GLU A 281 -32.20 13.21 14.14
C GLU A 281 -31.63 12.62 15.44
N ARG A 282 -32.50 12.31 16.40
CA ARG A 282 -32.14 11.56 17.62
C ARG A 282 -31.69 10.13 17.30
N ILE A 283 -32.35 9.46 16.36
CA ILE A 283 -31.98 8.10 15.94
C ILE A 283 -30.63 8.13 15.21
N ASN A 284 -30.44 9.04 14.26
CA ASN A 284 -29.21 9.17 13.48
C ASN A 284 -27.99 9.45 14.39
N ASN A 285 -28.18 10.27 15.43
CA ASN A 285 -27.12 10.61 16.39
C ASN A 285 -27.06 9.69 17.63
N SER A 286 -27.82 8.59 17.64
CA SER A 286 -27.89 7.70 18.81
C SER A 286 -26.58 6.93 19.01
N ARG A 287 -25.80 7.37 19.99
CA ARG A 287 -24.57 6.68 20.43
C ARG A 287 -24.83 5.27 20.95
N VAL A 288 -26.01 5.02 21.54
CA VAL A 288 -26.39 3.67 21.99
C VAL A 288 -26.61 2.76 20.80
N LEU A 289 -27.28 3.24 19.75
CA LEU A 289 -27.52 2.46 18.54
C LEU A 289 -26.21 2.14 17.82
N GLY A 290 -25.37 3.15 17.59
CA GLY A 290 -24.05 2.95 16.98
C GLY A 290 -23.15 2.05 17.81
N GLY A 291 -23.08 2.29 19.13
CA GLY A 291 -22.28 1.48 20.05
C GLY A 291 -22.72 0.02 20.12
N LEU A 292 -24.02 -0.26 20.27
CA LEU A 292 -24.52 -1.65 20.30
C LEU A 292 -24.31 -2.37 18.96
N PHE A 293 -24.55 -1.68 17.84
CA PHE A 293 -24.35 -2.24 16.51
C PHE A 293 -22.87 -2.58 16.27
N ALA A 294 -21.97 -1.64 16.58
CA ALA A 294 -20.54 -1.86 16.42
C ALA A 294 -20.00 -2.94 17.37
N LEU A 295 -20.49 -2.99 18.62
CA LEU A 295 -20.12 -4.05 19.56
C LEU A 295 -20.58 -5.43 19.08
N ALA A 296 -21.78 -5.54 18.51
CA ALA A 296 -22.26 -6.79 17.93
C ALA A 296 -21.37 -7.23 16.75
N GLY A 297 -20.96 -6.29 15.88
CA GLY A 297 -20.05 -6.56 14.78
C GLY A 297 -18.64 -6.97 15.25
N VAL A 298 -18.05 -6.27 16.21
CA VAL A 298 -16.76 -6.65 16.81
C VAL A 298 -16.85 -8.01 17.49
N ALA A 299 -17.93 -8.28 18.23
CA ALA A 299 -18.16 -9.59 18.85
C ALA A 299 -18.29 -10.71 17.80
N TYR A 300 -18.91 -10.43 16.65
CA TYR A 300 -18.99 -11.39 15.54
C TYR A 300 -17.62 -11.71 14.95
N VAL A 301 -16.77 -10.70 14.68
CA VAL A 301 -15.40 -10.92 14.21
C VAL A 301 -14.60 -11.77 15.19
N LEU A 302 -14.68 -11.45 16.49
CA LEU A 302 -14.02 -12.25 17.52
C LEU A 302 -14.58 -13.67 17.61
N TRP A 303 -15.89 -13.83 17.39
CA TRP A 303 -16.55 -15.12 17.42
C TRP A 303 -16.06 -16.02 16.28
N ILE A 304 -16.08 -15.55 15.02
CA ILE A 304 -15.59 -16.34 13.87
C ILE A 304 -14.10 -16.69 14.00
N LEU A 305 -13.28 -15.77 14.52
CA LEU A 305 -11.85 -16.04 14.75
C LEU A 305 -11.60 -17.11 15.82
N VAL A 306 -12.51 -17.25 16.79
CA VAL A 306 -12.42 -18.27 17.84
C VAL A 306 -13.00 -19.60 17.38
N THR A 307 -14.09 -19.60 16.61
CA THR A 307 -14.75 -20.84 16.17
C THR A 307 -14.10 -21.46 14.95
N ASP A 308 -13.71 -20.62 13.98
CA ASP A 308 -13.28 -21.05 12.65
C ASP A 308 -11.76 -20.87 12.48
N GLY A 309 -11.11 -20.16 13.42
CA GLY A 309 -9.67 -19.95 13.43
C GLY A 309 -9.22 -18.73 12.63
N ILE A 310 -7.92 -18.66 12.29
CA ILE A 310 -7.36 -17.52 11.54
C ILE A 310 -7.54 -17.67 10.02
N GLU A 311 -7.96 -18.85 9.56
CA GLU A 311 -8.16 -19.16 8.13
C GLU A 311 -9.30 -18.35 7.52
N VAL A 312 -10.28 -17.91 8.32
CA VAL A 312 -11.35 -17.01 7.86
C VAL A 312 -10.89 -15.57 7.64
N TRP A 313 -9.61 -15.25 7.88
CA TRP A 313 -9.11 -13.90 7.65
C TRP A 313 -8.88 -13.63 6.17
N ASP A 314 -9.84 -12.93 5.57
CA ASP A 314 -9.85 -12.50 4.18
C ASP A 314 -10.07 -10.97 4.06
N LEU A 315 -10.21 -10.48 2.82
CA LEU A 315 -10.49 -9.06 2.55
C LEU A 315 -11.81 -8.58 3.13
N ASN A 316 -12.85 -9.42 3.15
CA ASN A 316 -14.16 -9.06 3.68
C ASN A 316 -14.14 -8.96 5.21
N THR A 317 -13.43 -9.87 5.88
CA THR A 317 -13.29 -9.94 7.32
C THR A 317 -12.52 -8.74 7.86
N ILE A 318 -11.37 -8.38 7.26
CA ILE A 318 -10.66 -7.16 7.66
C ILE A 318 -11.50 -5.89 7.40
N ASN A 319 -12.16 -5.81 6.25
CA ASN A 319 -13.03 -4.68 5.93
C ASN A 319 -14.16 -4.54 6.93
N PHE A 320 -14.84 -5.63 7.25
CA PHE A 320 -15.90 -5.64 8.25
C PHE A 320 -15.35 -5.27 9.64
N ALA A 321 -14.20 -5.82 10.04
CA ALA A 321 -13.57 -5.50 11.32
C ALA A 321 -13.24 -4.00 11.44
N PHE A 322 -12.63 -3.40 10.40
CA PHE A 322 -12.27 -1.98 10.40
C PHE A 322 -13.49 -1.06 10.26
N LEU A 323 -14.52 -1.46 9.52
CA LEU A 323 -15.80 -0.77 9.47
C LEU A 323 -16.44 -0.72 10.86
N MET A 324 -16.55 -1.87 11.54
CA MET A 324 -17.11 -1.95 12.89
C MET A 324 -16.25 -1.22 13.93
N ALA A 325 -14.92 -1.33 13.85
CA ALA A 325 -14.01 -0.58 14.71
C ALA A 325 -14.17 0.94 14.51
N GLY A 326 -14.32 1.39 13.26
CA GLY A 326 -14.61 2.77 12.94
C GLY A 326 -15.91 3.27 13.58
N ILE A 327 -17.02 2.54 13.42
CA ILE A 327 -18.30 2.88 14.04
C ILE A 327 -18.17 2.86 15.58
N LEU A 328 -17.44 1.91 16.15
CA LEU A 328 -17.23 1.81 17.60
C LEU A 328 -16.49 3.05 18.14
N VAL A 329 -15.38 3.41 17.50
CA VAL A 329 -14.51 4.52 17.91
C VAL A 329 -15.25 5.85 17.84
N TRP A 330 -16.01 6.10 16.77
CA TRP A 330 -16.80 7.32 16.63
C TRP A 330 -18.11 7.28 17.46
N THR A 331 -18.67 6.08 17.67
CA THR A 331 -19.91 5.74 18.39
C THR A 331 -21.19 6.38 17.85
N ASN A 332 -21.15 7.61 17.35
CA ASN A 332 -22.24 8.32 16.69
C ASN A 332 -22.30 7.94 15.20
N PRO A 333 -23.38 7.28 14.72
CA PRO A 333 -23.52 6.89 13.32
C PRO A 333 -23.48 8.05 12.31
N SER A 334 -24.08 9.20 12.63
CA SER A 334 -24.04 10.39 11.76
C SER A 334 -22.60 10.87 11.57
N THR A 335 -21.85 11.03 12.67
CA THR A 335 -20.46 11.49 12.60
C THR A 335 -19.60 10.49 11.84
N TYR A 336 -19.78 9.18 12.07
CA TYR A 336 -19.08 8.16 11.30
C TYR A 336 -19.38 8.25 9.80
N ARG A 337 -20.66 8.39 9.43
CA ARG A 337 -21.09 8.56 8.03
C ARG A 337 -20.41 9.78 7.38
N ASP A 338 -20.36 10.90 8.09
CA ASP A 338 -19.80 12.14 7.55
C ASP A 338 -18.29 11.98 7.30
N LYS A 339 -17.54 11.40 8.26
CA LYS A 339 -16.11 11.08 8.09
C LYS A 339 -15.86 10.03 7.00
N PHE A 340 -16.74 9.04 6.86
CA PHE A 340 -16.66 8.08 5.76
C PHE A 340 -16.91 8.76 4.40
N GLY A 341 -17.83 9.73 4.35
CA GLY A 341 -18.06 10.57 3.18
C GLY A 341 -16.83 11.39 2.78
N GLU A 342 -16.14 12.01 3.75
CA GLU A 342 -14.88 12.73 3.51
C GLU A 342 -13.80 11.82 2.90
N ALA A 343 -13.69 10.59 3.40
CA ALA A 343 -12.73 9.59 2.92
C ALA A 343 -12.96 9.11 1.47
N SER A 344 -14.17 9.27 0.92
CA SER A 344 -14.53 8.74 -0.41
C SER A 344 -13.67 9.30 -1.54
N SER A 345 -13.27 10.56 -1.43
CA SER A 345 -12.41 11.23 -2.41
C SER A 345 -11.04 10.56 -2.55
N ALA A 346 -10.53 9.96 -1.47
CA ALA A 346 -9.26 9.22 -1.49
C ALA A 346 -9.34 7.93 -2.32
N ALA A 347 -10.54 7.35 -2.47
CA ALA A 347 -10.76 6.10 -3.21
C ALA A 347 -11.05 6.30 -4.71
N ALA A 348 -11.18 7.54 -5.20
CA ALA A 348 -11.53 7.83 -6.59
C ALA A 348 -10.56 7.19 -7.61
N GLY A 349 -9.27 7.14 -7.28
CA GLY A 349 -8.26 6.48 -8.11
C GLY A 349 -8.50 4.97 -8.23
N ILE A 350 -8.82 4.29 -7.14
CA ILE A 350 -9.11 2.84 -7.14
C ILE A 350 -10.32 2.56 -8.03
N ILE A 351 -11.41 3.30 -7.84
CA ILE A 351 -12.68 3.14 -8.58
C ILE A 351 -12.46 3.29 -10.09
N LEU A 352 -11.63 4.25 -10.51
CA LEU A 352 -11.38 4.51 -11.92
C LEU A 352 -10.40 3.50 -12.56
N LEU A 353 -9.35 3.11 -11.83
CA LEU A 353 -8.21 2.39 -12.41
C LEU A 353 -8.39 0.88 -12.46
N PHE A 354 -9.05 0.28 -11.46
CA PHE A 354 -9.11 -1.17 -11.35
C PHE A 354 -9.81 -1.86 -12.54
N PRO A 355 -10.91 -1.33 -13.11
CA PRO A 355 -11.49 -1.90 -14.32
C PRO A 355 -10.52 -1.92 -15.52
N PHE A 356 -9.62 -0.92 -15.63
CA PHE A 356 -8.60 -0.92 -16.68
C PHE A 356 -7.55 -2.01 -16.46
N PHE A 357 -7.12 -2.24 -15.22
CA PHE A 357 -6.20 -3.34 -14.89
C PHE A 357 -6.83 -4.71 -15.14
N ALA A 358 -8.12 -4.86 -14.81
CA ALA A 358 -8.90 -6.05 -15.12
C ALA A 358 -8.99 -6.30 -16.63
N GLY A 359 -9.24 -5.26 -17.43
CA GLY A 359 -9.22 -5.39 -18.90
C GLY A 359 -7.83 -5.73 -19.44
N ILE A 360 -6.76 -5.17 -18.87
CA ILE A 360 -5.38 -5.55 -19.23
C ILE A 360 -5.13 -7.03 -18.92
N GLN A 361 -5.60 -7.52 -17.77
CA GLN A 361 -5.49 -8.92 -17.39
C GLN A 361 -6.24 -9.83 -18.37
N GLY A 362 -7.45 -9.46 -18.80
CA GLY A 362 -8.20 -10.20 -19.82
C GLY A 362 -7.41 -10.33 -21.13
N MET A 363 -6.82 -9.22 -21.62
CA MET A 363 -5.90 -9.28 -22.76
C MET A 363 -4.71 -10.19 -22.49
N MET A 364 -4.11 -10.16 -21.30
CA MET A 364 -2.93 -10.97 -20.99
C MET A 364 -3.24 -12.47 -20.95
N ALA A 365 -4.35 -12.85 -20.32
CA ALA A 365 -4.77 -14.24 -20.22
C ALA A 365 -5.14 -14.82 -21.59
N ASP A 366 -6.07 -14.16 -22.29
CA ASP A 366 -6.67 -14.75 -23.49
C ASP A 366 -5.78 -14.67 -24.73
N SER A 367 -4.79 -13.75 -24.75
CA SER A 367 -3.81 -13.67 -25.85
C SER A 367 -2.60 -14.58 -25.69
N GLY A 368 -2.41 -15.22 -24.54
CA GLY A 368 -1.23 -16.03 -24.20
C GLY A 368 -0.02 -15.25 -23.68
N LEU A 369 -0.14 -13.92 -23.50
CA LEU A 369 0.92 -13.09 -22.92
C LEU A 369 1.26 -13.48 -21.47
N ALA A 370 0.26 -13.89 -20.69
CA ALA A 370 0.45 -14.31 -19.30
C ALA A 370 1.40 -15.53 -19.21
N GLY A 371 1.17 -16.55 -20.04
CA GLY A 371 2.05 -17.72 -20.11
C GLY A 371 3.45 -17.38 -20.62
N ALA A 372 3.57 -16.48 -21.59
CA ALA A 372 4.89 -16.02 -22.06
C ALA A 372 5.70 -15.29 -20.98
N LEU A 373 5.03 -14.53 -20.10
CA LEU A 373 5.66 -13.93 -18.94
C LEU A 373 6.08 -15.00 -17.92
N ALA A 374 5.26 -16.03 -17.70
CA ALA A 374 5.61 -17.15 -16.84
C ALA A 374 6.86 -17.88 -17.36
N GLU A 375 6.91 -18.21 -18.65
CA GLU A 375 8.06 -18.83 -19.32
C GLU A 375 9.34 -17.99 -19.20
N LEU A 376 9.23 -16.66 -19.27
CA LEU A 376 10.37 -15.77 -19.05
C LEU A 376 10.90 -15.90 -17.61
N ILE A 377 10.00 -15.95 -16.62
CA ILE A 377 10.38 -16.10 -15.20
C ILE A 377 11.02 -17.47 -14.98
N ILE A 378 10.42 -18.54 -15.53
CA ILE A 378 10.96 -19.90 -15.48
C ILE A 378 12.36 -19.95 -16.10
N GLY A 379 12.55 -19.40 -17.30
CA GLY A 379 13.83 -19.42 -18.00
C GLY A 379 14.94 -18.63 -17.31
N LEU A 380 14.59 -17.67 -16.44
CA LEU A 380 15.55 -16.87 -15.67
C LEU A 380 15.83 -17.43 -14.28
N SER A 381 15.00 -18.35 -13.76
CA SER A 381 15.02 -18.75 -12.36
C SER A 381 15.06 -20.27 -12.14
N THR A 382 15.37 -20.66 -10.91
CA THR A 382 15.25 -22.01 -10.36
C THR A 382 14.35 -21.93 -9.14
N THR A 383 13.91 -23.08 -8.59
CA THR A 383 13.12 -23.12 -7.35
C THR A 383 13.73 -22.26 -6.23
N GLU A 384 15.06 -22.29 -6.05
CA GLU A 384 15.75 -21.52 -5.01
C GLU A 384 15.91 -20.03 -5.33
N THR A 385 16.00 -19.66 -6.61
CA THR A 385 16.21 -18.26 -7.02
C THR A 385 14.91 -17.55 -7.40
N PHE A 386 13.82 -18.30 -7.56
CA PHE A 386 12.51 -17.81 -7.96
C PHE A 386 12.01 -16.64 -7.11
N PRO A 387 12.08 -16.64 -5.76
CA PRO A 387 11.60 -15.51 -4.96
C PRO A 387 12.31 -14.20 -5.29
N VAL A 388 13.60 -14.25 -5.64
CA VAL A 388 14.37 -13.07 -6.05
C VAL A 388 13.90 -12.57 -7.41
N PHE A 389 13.65 -13.46 -8.37
CA PHE A 389 13.17 -13.05 -9.70
C PHE A 389 11.72 -12.56 -9.68
N ALA A 390 10.84 -13.19 -8.90
CA ALA A 390 9.47 -12.72 -8.68
C ALA A 390 9.47 -11.32 -8.02
N TRP A 391 10.31 -11.12 -6.99
CA TRP A 391 10.53 -9.81 -6.38
C TRP A 391 11.01 -8.76 -7.39
N LEU A 392 12.03 -9.08 -8.21
CA LEU A 392 12.56 -8.14 -9.21
C LEU A 392 11.53 -7.81 -10.29
N ALA A 393 10.77 -8.79 -10.76
CA ALA A 393 9.71 -8.59 -11.74
C ALA A 393 8.61 -7.67 -11.20
N ALA A 394 8.16 -7.93 -9.97
CA ALA A 394 7.15 -7.10 -9.31
C ALA A 394 7.68 -5.69 -9.02
N ALA A 395 8.91 -5.55 -8.52
CA ALA A 395 9.55 -4.28 -8.25
C ALA A 395 9.70 -3.42 -9.53
N LEU A 396 10.14 -4.04 -10.62
CA LEU A 396 10.32 -3.38 -11.91
C LEU A 396 8.98 -2.91 -12.48
N LEU A 397 7.96 -3.76 -12.48
CA LEU A 397 6.65 -3.41 -13.01
C LEU A 397 5.96 -2.33 -12.16
N ASN A 398 6.11 -2.34 -10.83
CA ASN A 398 5.50 -1.34 -9.96
C ASN A 398 6.03 0.09 -10.19
N LEU A 399 7.24 0.26 -10.76
CA LEU A 399 7.72 1.59 -11.21
C LEU A 399 6.83 2.19 -12.31
N PHE A 400 6.08 1.33 -12.99
CA PHE A 400 5.17 1.69 -14.07
C PHE A 400 3.71 1.59 -13.60
N VAL A 401 3.32 0.53 -12.86
CA VAL A 401 1.96 0.28 -12.36
C VAL A 401 1.87 0.58 -10.86
N PRO A 402 1.54 1.81 -10.44
CA PRO A 402 1.58 2.22 -9.04
C PRO A 402 0.37 1.72 -8.20
N SER A 403 -0.02 0.46 -8.33
CA SER A 403 -1.20 -0.13 -7.66
C SER A 403 -0.96 -1.59 -7.34
N GLY A 404 -0.67 -1.95 -6.09
CA GLY A 404 -0.36 -3.34 -5.74
C GLY A 404 -1.49 -4.32 -6.03
N GLY A 405 -2.75 -3.95 -5.81
CA GLY A 405 -3.90 -4.77 -6.19
C GLY A 405 -4.08 -4.87 -7.71
N GLY A 406 -3.96 -3.75 -8.43
CA GLY A 406 -4.06 -3.75 -9.89
C GLY A 406 -2.91 -4.50 -10.58
N GLN A 407 -1.70 -4.40 -10.03
CA GLN A 407 -0.55 -5.15 -10.50
C GLN A 407 -0.71 -6.64 -10.22
N TRP A 408 -1.25 -7.01 -9.06
CA TRP A 408 -1.52 -8.42 -8.74
C TRP A 408 -2.54 -9.04 -9.70
N ILE A 409 -3.62 -8.31 -10.02
CA ILE A 409 -4.57 -8.73 -11.06
C ILE A 409 -3.83 -9.06 -12.37
N VAL A 410 -2.96 -8.16 -12.81
CA VAL A 410 -2.31 -8.27 -14.14
C VAL A 410 -1.20 -9.33 -14.18
N MET A 411 -0.40 -9.46 -13.12
CA MET A 411 0.84 -10.26 -13.11
C MET A 411 0.76 -11.51 -12.24
N GLY A 412 -0.14 -11.54 -11.25
CA GLY A 412 -0.29 -12.64 -10.30
C GLY A 412 -0.46 -14.00 -10.97
N PRO A 413 -1.34 -14.15 -11.98
CA PRO A 413 -1.50 -15.43 -12.69
C PRO A 413 -0.20 -15.96 -13.30
N SER A 414 0.59 -15.12 -13.96
CA SER A 414 1.89 -15.50 -14.53
C SER A 414 2.92 -15.89 -13.47
N ILE A 415 2.92 -15.20 -12.32
CA ILE A 415 3.82 -15.51 -11.20
C ILE A 415 3.47 -16.87 -10.60
N LEU A 416 2.18 -17.14 -10.40
CA LEU A 416 1.70 -18.39 -9.84
C LEU A 416 1.89 -19.56 -10.82
N GLU A 417 1.69 -19.33 -12.12
CA GLU A 417 1.98 -20.32 -13.16
C GLU A 417 3.46 -20.70 -13.19
N ALA A 418 4.36 -19.72 -13.12
CA ALA A 418 5.79 -19.99 -13.02
C ALA A 418 6.17 -20.72 -11.72
N ALA A 419 5.51 -20.38 -10.60
CA ALA A 419 5.71 -21.04 -9.32
C ALA A 419 5.31 -22.52 -9.38
N ASP A 420 4.13 -22.82 -9.91
CA ASP A 420 3.61 -24.18 -10.06
C ASP A 420 4.59 -25.06 -10.87
N GLN A 421 5.04 -24.56 -12.03
CA GLN A 421 5.96 -25.30 -12.90
C GLN A 421 7.35 -25.54 -12.27
N LEU A 422 7.80 -24.63 -11.41
CA LEU A 422 9.07 -24.76 -10.68
C LEU A 422 8.94 -25.49 -9.34
N GLY A 423 7.72 -25.87 -8.95
CA GLY A 423 7.43 -26.50 -7.66
C GLY A 423 7.64 -25.57 -6.46
N VAL A 424 7.42 -24.27 -6.64
CA VAL A 424 7.43 -23.27 -5.56
C VAL A 424 6.02 -23.08 -5.03
N GLU A 425 5.86 -23.07 -3.71
CA GLU A 425 4.55 -22.91 -3.08
C GLU A 425 3.91 -21.55 -3.41
N PHE A 426 2.59 -21.54 -3.68
CA PHE A 426 1.85 -20.33 -4.05
C PHE A 426 1.94 -19.23 -2.98
N GLY A 427 1.95 -19.62 -1.70
CA GLY A 427 2.17 -18.68 -0.60
C GLY A 427 3.53 -17.99 -0.68
N HIS A 428 4.59 -18.75 -0.99
CA HIS A 428 5.95 -18.20 -1.17
C HIS A 428 6.03 -17.24 -2.35
N ALA A 429 5.48 -17.64 -3.49
CA ALA A 429 5.44 -16.82 -4.71
C ALA A 429 4.69 -15.50 -4.51
N THR A 430 3.53 -15.57 -3.87
CA THR A 430 2.70 -14.40 -3.55
C THR A 430 3.43 -13.41 -2.64
N MET A 431 4.14 -13.92 -1.64
CA MET A 431 4.92 -13.07 -0.74
C MET A 431 6.14 -12.46 -1.42
N ALA A 432 6.82 -13.19 -2.31
CA ALA A 432 7.91 -12.64 -3.11
C ALA A 432 7.44 -11.48 -4.02
N PHE A 433 6.27 -11.64 -4.65
CA PHE A 433 5.62 -10.57 -5.40
C PHE A 433 5.30 -9.36 -4.50
N ALA A 434 4.66 -9.58 -3.35
CA ALA A 434 4.28 -8.53 -2.41
C ALA A 434 5.50 -7.74 -1.88
N VAL A 435 6.65 -8.41 -1.73
CA VAL A 435 7.94 -7.77 -1.41
C VAL A 435 8.39 -6.83 -2.51
N GLY A 436 8.24 -7.23 -3.77
CA GLY A 436 8.68 -6.42 -4.91
C GLY A 436 7.82 -5.20 -5.10
N GLU A 437 6.51 -5.39 -5.02
CA GLU A 437 5.53 -4.31 -5.09
C GLU A 437 5.81 -3.27 -3.99
N ALA A 438 5.87 -3.68 -2.72
CA ALA A 438 6.02 -2.72 -1.63
C ALA A 438 7.35 -1.98 -1.69
N HIS A 439 8.43 -2.67 -2.08
CA HIS A 439 9.78 -2.13 -2.11
C HIS A 439 9.93 -0.87 -2.97
N THR A 440 9.35 -0.86 -4.18
CA THR A 440 9.51 0.27 -5.11
C THR A 440 8.49 1.39 -4.91
N ASN A 441 7.52 1.21 -4.01
CA ASN A 441 6.61 2.28 -3.61
C ASN A 441 7.33 3.48 -2.96
N LEU A 442 8.55 3.30 -2.46
CA LEU A 442 9.44 4.39 -2.02
C LEU A 442 9.68 5.47 -3.10
N LEU A 443 9.61 5.10 -4.39
CA LEU A 443 9.78 6.03 -5.51
C LEU A 443 8.47 6.35 -6.23
N ASN A 444 7.37 5.77 -5.79
CA ASN A 444 6.06 5.93 -6.40
C ASN A 444 5.39 7.22 -5.89
N PRO A 445 5.23 8.25 -6.73
CA PRO A 445 4.69 9.53 -6.29
C PRO A 445 3.20 9.47 -5.95
N PHE A 446 2.45 8.52 -6.52
CA PHE A 446 0.99 8.46 -6.33
C PHE A 446 0.64 8.28 -4.85
N TRP A 447 1.26 7.30 -4.19
CA TRP A 447 1.06 7.02 -2.78
C TRP A 447 1.75 8.02 -1.86
N ALA A 448 2.72 8.78 -2.35
CA ALA A 448 3.33 9.85 -1.58
C ALA A 448 2.41 11.08 -1.43
N ILE A 449 1.42 11.29 -2.31
CA ILE A 449 0.58 12.51 -2.33
C ILE A 449 -0.06 12.82 -0.97
N PRO A 450 -0.74 11.89 -0.28
CA PRO A 450 -1.35 12.18 1.03
C PRO A 450 -0.31 12.58 2.07
N LEU A 451 0.86 11.93 2.06
CA LEU A 451 1.95 12.26 2.96
C LEU A 451 2.53 13.65 2.68
N LEU A 452 2.75 13.99 1.41
CA LEU A 452 3.23 15.31 1.00
C LEU A 452 2.22 16.41 1.36
N ALA A 453 0.92 16.15 1.23
CA ALA A 453 -0.13 17.10 1.58
C ALA A 453 -0.13 17.44 3.08
N ILE A 454 0.01 16.43 3.95
CA ILE A 454 0.04 16.62 5.41
C ILE A 454 1.38 17.23 5.86
N THR A 455 2.50 16.72 5.35
CA THR A 455 3.84 17.13 5.81
C THR A 455 4.33 18.42 5.16
N ARG A 456 3.71 18.85 4.06
CA ARG A 456 4.01 20.05 3.24
C ARG A 456 5.41 20.09 2.63
N ILE A 457 6.15 18.98 2.66
CA ILE A 457 7.38 18.86 1.88
C ILE A 457 7.03 18.62 0.41
N LYS A 458 7.99 18.89 -0.47
CA LYS A 458 7.90 18.54 -1.89
C LYS A 458 8.47 17.13 -2.11
N ALA A 459 7.97 16.42 -3.11
CA ALA A 459 8.45 15.07 -3.48
C ALA A 459 9.99 15.01 -3.60
N ARG A 460 10.58 16.02 -4.25
CA ARG A 460 12.03 16.19 -4.42
C ARG A 460 12.85 16.23 -3.14
N GLU A 461 12.25 16.63 -2.02
CA GLU A 461 12.93 16.74 -0.73
C GLU A 461 13.01 15.38 -0.01
N MET A 462 12.05 14.46 -0.24
CA MET A 462 12.07 13.11 0.32
C MET A 462 12.71 12.06 -0.59
N PHE A 463 12.57 12.18 -1.91
CA PHE A 463 12.96 11.12 -2.85
C PHE A 463 14.45 10.78 -2.84
N GLY A 464 15.33 11.72 -2.46
CA GLY A 464 16.76 11.41 -2.30
C GLY A 464 17.00 10.37 -1.22
N TYR A 465 16.38 10.55 -0.06
CA TYR A 465 16.47 9.62 1.06
C TYR A 465 15.70 8.33 0.81
N ALA A 466 14.53 8.41 0.16
CA ALA A 466 13.77 7.24 -0.25
C ALA A 466 14.57 6.37 -1.24
N ALA A 467 15.27 6.97 -2.19
CA ALA A 467 16.14 6.26 -3.12
C ALA A 467 17.35 5.61 -2.43
N VAL A 468 17.96 6.29 -1.44
CA VAL A 468 19.03 5.67 -0.63
C VAL A 468 18.51 4.44 0.12
N MET A 469 17.32 4.53 0.71
CA MET A 469 16.69 3.38 1.37
C MET A 469 16.41 2.23 0.39
N LEU A 470 15.82 2.53 -0.77
CA LEU A 470 15.55 1.54 -1.82
C LEU A 470 16.84 0.84 -2.27
N LEU A 471 17.92 1.60 -2.53
CA LEU A 471 19.20 1.02 -2.92
C LEU A 471 19.83 0.19 -1.80
N ALA A 472 19.63 0.56 -0.53
CA ALA A 472 20.09 -0.23 0.61
C ALA A 472 19.28 -1.53 0.77
N LEU A 473 17.97 -1.49 0.51
CA LEU A 473 17.08 -2.65 0.57
C LEU A 473 17.37 -3.65 -0.55
N PHE A 474 17.82 -3.22 -1.72
CA PHE A 474 18.07 -4.11 -2.86
C PHE A 474 19.00 -5.32 -2.53
N PRO A 475 20.26 -5.13 -2.08
CA PRO A 475 21.12 -6.27 -1.73
C PRO A 475 20.60 -7.04 -0.51
N PHE A 476 19.96 -6.36 0.44
CA PHE A 476 19.40 -7.00 1.63
C PHE A 476 18.24 -7.95 1.28
N LEU A 477 17.25 -7.49 0.51
CA LEU A 477 16.11 -8.29 0.07
C LEU A 477 16.55 -9.44 -0.83
N ALA A 478 17.50 -9.22 -1.74
CA ALA A 478 18.06 -10.30 -2.56
C ALA A 478 18.67 -11.42 -1.69
N ILE A 479 19.42 -11.06 -0.64
CA ILE A 479 20.02 -12.02 0.29
C ILE A 479 18.94 -12.73 1.11
N VAL A 480 18.00 -11.99 1.71
CA VAL A 480 17.01 -12.59 2.60
C VAL A 480 16.01 -13.45 1.83
N LEU A 481 15.52 -13.01 0.67
CA LEU A 481 14.62 -13.81 -0.16
C LEU A 481 15.25 -15.11 -0.66
N TYR A 482 16.57 -15.10 -0.91
CA TYR A 482 17.32 -16.28 -1.36
C TYR A 482 17.69 -17.24 -0.20
N LEU A 483 18.14 -16.70 0.93
CA LEU A 483 18.68 -17.51 2.03
C LEU A 483 17.64 -17.93 3.07
N LEU A 484 16.56 -17.16 3.22
CA LEU A 484 15.49 -17.51 4.16
C LEU A 484 14.67 -18.65 3.54
N PRO A 485 14.64 -19.84 4.15
CA PRO A 485 13.94 -20.95 3.55
C PRO A 485 12.46 -20.91 3.90
N TYR A 486 11.63 -21.14 2.89
CA TYR A 486 10.19 -21.25 3.07
C TYR A 486 9.83 -22.63 3.67
N GLY A 487 10.24 -23.74 3.03
CA GLY A 487 9.91 -25.11 3.47
C GLY A 487 10.63 -25.65 4.72
N MET A 488 11.36 -24.83 5.50
CA MET A 488 11.90 -25.27 6.81
C MET A 488 10.88 -25.17 7.96
N PHE A 489 9.69 -24.63 7.72
CA PHE A 489 8.74 -24.22 8.76
C PHE A 489 7.47 -25.05 8.78
#